data_AF-A0A316M8V9-F1
#
_entry.id   AF-A0A316M8V9-F1
#
_cell.length_a   1.000
_cell.length_b   1.000
_cell.length_c   1.000
_cell.angle_alpha   90.00
_cell.angle_beta   90.00
_cell.angle_gamma   90.00
#
_symmetry.space_group_name_H-M   'P 1'
#
loop_
_entity.id
_entity.type
_entity.pdbx_description
1 polymer ?
#
loop_
_entity_poly.entity_id
_entity_poly.type
_entity_poly.pdbx_seq_one_letter_code
_entity_poly.pdbx_strand_id
1 'polypeptide(L)'
;MNIKLCSSIKELRRRDGRTQDDLACALGVTAQAVSRWETGICYPDMELIPSIANYFGVSIDELFGYENERAKKVDALAQHIRKKDLENNGVDVCVDECIRLAREGLVEFPENETLLLCLASVLYNAGYVRYGEYHQTDKDGYDVYDTERHKQYAEWQEAIQIYEKLLTMLKAGEERHQAVCQLTQLYVNTGAYEKAMALAETAPDLHGCRELLRTNACDGIQRAEVLGQTLLALVQTCSELMISGVMVNKPNIRTADALESIRNAIGIFDLVCTDKEYGLYNGYLSHVHLYLSEYLWLSGDRDGAFDALYAALAHAKACEGHLRKTGETFSSALVRQVPINPEGPMDVNISKTLPEDWPWWHVPSCTKVKEEIQADPRWEKWVAQAQES
;
A
#
# COMPACT_ATOMS: atom_id res chain seq x y z
N MET A 1 -37.09 8.15 1.22
CA MET A 1 -36.38 8.65 2.42
C MET A 1 -37.25 8.34 3.62
N ASN A 2 -36.83 7.45 4.52
CA ASN A 2 -37.63 7.02 5.67
C ASN A 2 -37.01 7.64 6.93
N ILE A 3 -37.47 8.83 7.32
CA ILE A 3 -36.96 9.57 8.48
C ILE A 3 -37.48 8.90 9.76
N LYS A 4 -36.60 8.57 10.70
CA LYS A 4 -36.94 7.87 11.96
C LYS A 4 -36.91 8.78 13.19
N LEU A 5 -36.98 10.10 12.99
CA LEU A 5 -36.88 11.13 14.04
C LEU A 5 -37.72 10.82 15.30
N CYS A 6 -39.00 10.47 15.13
CA CYS A 6 -39.91 10.21 16.25
C CYS A 6 -39.48 9.00 17.10
N SER A 7 -39.07 7.90 16.46
CA SER A 7 -38.55 6.72 17.16
C SER A 7 -37.19 7.01 17.79
N SER A 8 -36.31 7.73 17.09
CA SER A 8 -34.98 8.09 17.59
C SER A 8 -35.05 8.93 18.85
N ILE A 9 -35.91 9.96 18.92
CA ILE A 9 -36.09 10.78 20.14
C ILE A 9 -36.50 9.90 21.33
N LYS A 10 -37.43 8.97 21.12
CA LYS A 10 -37.93 8.07 22.16
C LYS A 10 -36.85 7.08 22.63
N GLU A 11 -36.07 6.55 21.69
CA GLU A 11 -34.97 5.61 21.95
C GLU A 11 -33.83 6.28 22.69
N LEU A 12 -33.36 7.45 22.25
CA LEU A 12 -32.32 8.25 22.90
C LEU A 12 -32.74 8.67 24.31
N ARG A 13 -33.99 9.10 24.49
CA ARG A 13 -34.52 9.43 25.81
C ARG A 13 -34.47 8.23 26.76
N ARG A 14 -34.85 7.05 26.27
CA ARG A 14 -34.81 5.80 27.05
C ARG A 14 -33.39 5.33 27.33
N ARG A 15 -32.48 5.43 26.36
CA ARG A 15 -31.04 5.14 26.49
C ARG A 15 -30.45 5.91 27.66
N ASP A 16 -30.80 7.18 27.78
CA ASP A 16 -30.25 8.08 28.80
C ASP A 16 -31.06 8.10 30.11
N GLY A 17 -32.06 7.22 30.25
CA GLY A 17 -32.87 7.10 31.46
C GLY A 17 -33.71 8.34 31.78
N ARG A 18 -34.03 9.18 30.79
CA ARG A 18 -34.74 10.46 30.97
C ARG A 18 -36.25 10.29 30.86
N THR A 19 -37.01 11.11 31.57
CA THR A 19 -38.47 11.22 31.43
C THR A 19 -38.84 12.22 30.31
N GLN A 20 -40.10 12.19 29.85
CA GLN A 20 -40.57 13.19 28.87
C GLN A 20 -40.57 14.60 29.47
N ASP A 21 -40.80 14.73 30.79
CA ASP A 21 -40.71 15.99 31.52
C ASP A 21 -39.27 16.52 31.57
N ASP A 22 -38.27 15.66 31.76
CA ASP A 22 -36.86 16.07 31.75
C ASP A 22 -36.46 16.69 30.40
N LEU A 23 -36.83 16.02 29.30
CA LEU A 23 -36.56 16.50 27.95
C LEU A 23 -37.33 17.80 27.65
N ALA A 24 -38.59 17.88 28.08
CA ALA A 24 -39.41 19.07 27.90
C ALA A 24 -38.85 20.28 28.64
N CYS A 25 -38.41 20.09 29.88
CA CYS A 25 -37.80 21.12 30.70
C CYS A 25 -36.49 21.63 30.07
N ALA A 26 -35.63 20.73 29.60
CA ALA A 26 -34.36 21.10 28.98
C ALA A 26 -34.52 21.90 27.67
N LEU A 27 -35.61 21.66 26.93
CA LEU A 27 -35.87 22.29 25.63
C LEU A 27 -36.84 23.48 25.72
N GLY A 28 -37.36 23.81 26.91
CA GLY A 28 -38.32 24.90 27.09
C GLY A 28 -39.69 24.64 26.46
N VAL A 29 -40.11 23.37 26.36
CA VAL A 29 -41.39 22.94 25.79
C VAL A 29 -42.25 22.20 26.83
N THR A 30 -43.45 21.77 26.44
CA THR A 30 -44.31 20.96 27.31
C THR A 30 -44.05 19.47 27.13
N ALA A 31 -44.22 18.67 28.19
CA ALA A 31 -44.13 17.20 28.09
C ALA A 31 -45.15 16.61 27.10
N GLN A 32 -46.30 17.27 26.92
CA GLN A 32 -47.27 16.91 25.90
C GLN A 32 -46.70 17.08 24.47
N ALA A 33 -45.91 18.13 24.22
CA ALA A 33 -45.22 18.30 22.94
C ALA A 33 -44.24 17.15 22.69
N VAL A 34 -43.41 16.81 23.68
CA VAL A 34 -42.49 15.67 23.62
C VAL A 34 -43.23 14.35 23.35
N SER A 35 -44.33 14.09 24.06
CA SER A 35 -45.13 12.87 23.84
C SER A 35 -45.68 12.81 22.42
N ARG A 36 -46.11 13.95 21.84
CA ARG A 36 -46.59 14.01 20.45
C ARG A 36 -45.46 13.76 19.44
N TRP A 37 -44.24 14.19 19.73
CA TRP A 37 -43.06 13.86 18.92
C TRP A 37 -42.77 12.36 18.94
N GLU A 38 -42.70 11.76 20.14
CA GLU A 38 -42.40 10.33 20.31
C GLU A 38 -43.47 9.38 19.77
N THR A 39 -44.68 9.88 19.54
CA THR A 39 -45.81 9.11 18.98
C THR A 39 -46.03 9.37 17.50
N GLY A 40 -45.25 10.27 16.88
CA GLY A 40 -45.38 10.63 15.47
C GLY A 40 -46.62 11.48 15.15
N ILE A 41 -47.27 12.06 16.17
CA ILE A 41 -48.44 12.94 15.98
C ILE A 41 -48.01 14.29 15.39
N CYS A 42 -46.83 14.78 15.76
CA CYS A 42 -46.22 15.96 15.13
C CYS A 42 -44.69 15.88 15.24
N TYR A 43 -43.98 16.72 14.49
CA TYR A 43 -42.54 16.86 14.60
C TYR A 43 -42.16 18.02 15.53
N PRO A 44 -40.98 17.98 16.16
CA PRO A 44 -40.40 19.16 16.78
C PRO A 44 -40.17 20.24 15.72
N ASP A 45 -40.17 21.50 16.16
CA ASP A 45 -39.77 22.62 15.31
C ASP A 45 -38.34 22.38 14.80
N MET A 46 -38.07 22.80 13.56
CA MET A 46 -36.73 22.73 12.98
C MET A 46 -35.70 23.45 13.85
N GLU A 47 -36.09 24.55 14.51
CA GLU A 47 -35.22 25.29 15.43
C GLU A 47 -34.84 24.50 16.70
N LEU A 48 -35.64 23.51 17.09
CA LEU A 48 -35.37 22.66 18.26
C LEU A 48 -34.46 21.48 17.95
N ILE A 49 -34.27 21.14 16.67
CA ILE A 49 -33.48 19.98 16.24
C ILE A 49 -32.02 20.04 16.75
N PRO A 50 -31.27 21.15 16.62
CA PRO A 50 -29.91 21.23 17.15
C PRO A 50 -29.87 21.04 18.68
N SER A 51 -30.85 21.59 19.39
CA SER A 51 -30.96 21.47 20.85
C SER A 51 -31.26 20.04 21.30
N ILE A 52 -32.14 19.33 20.57
CA ILE A 52 -32.43 17.92 20.82
C ILE A 52 -31.18 17.05 20.60
N ALA A 53 -30.48 17.26 19.48
CA ALA A 53 -29.26 16.53 19.15
C ALA A 53 -28.17 16.74 20.21
N ASN A 54 -27.96 18.00 20.64
CA ASN A 54 -27.00 18.35 21.68
C ASN A 54 -27.38 17.79 23.06
N TYR A 55 -28.67 17.79 23.41
CA TYR A 55 -29.15 17.21 24.68
C TYR A 55 -28.82 15.72 24.80
N PHE A 56 -28.86 14.98 23.69
CA PHE A 56 -28.52 13.55 23.64
C PHE A 56 -27.07 13.25 23.26
N GLY A 57 -26.26 14.27 22.96
CA GLY A 57 -24.86 14.10 22.54
C GLY A 57 -24.70 13.35 21.22
N VAL A 58 -25.65 13.49 20.29
CA VAL A 58 -25.66 12.83 18.96
C VAL A 58 -25.59 13.86 17.84
N SER A 59 -25.26 13.42 16.62
CA SER A 59 -25.37 14.28 15.44
C SER A 59 -26.84 14.45 15.01
N ILE A 60 -27.13 15.47 14.20
CA ILE A 60 -28.47 15.62 13.61
C ILE A 60 -28.81 14.42 12.71
N ASP A 61 -27.84 13.88 11.98
CA ASP A 61 -28.05 12.70 11.14
C ASP A 61 -28.47 11.48 11.97
N GLU A 62 -27.78 11.23 13.09
CA GLU A 62 -28.11 10.16 14.03
C GLU A 62 -29.51 10.38 14.65
N LEU A 63 -29.84 11.63 15.01
CA LEU A 63 -31.16 11.98 15.52
C LEU A 63 -32.28 11.68 14.51
N PHE A 64 -32.03 11.85 13.21
CA PHE A 64 -33.00 11.53 12.16
C PHE A 64 -33.04 10.03 11.81
N GLY A 65 -32.17 9.22 12.43
CA GLY A 65 -31.93 7.84 12.05
C GLY A 65 -31.41 7.73 10.62
N TYR A 66 -30.71 8.77 10.15
CA TYR A 66 -30.07 8.80 8.86
C TYR A 66 -28.75 8.03 8.97
N GLU A 67 -28.78 6.76 8.57
CA GLU A 67 -27.54 6.07 8.23
C GLU A 67 -27.00 6.71 6.95
N ASN A 68 -25.70 7.02 6.92
CA ASN A 68 -25.06 7.71 5.80
C ASN A 68 -24.97 6.79 4.57
N GLU A 69 -26.12 6.46 3.97
CA GLU A 69 -26.26 5.63 2.78
C GLU A 69 -25.46 6.21 1.61
N ARG A 70 -25.28 7.53 1.59
CA ARG A 70 -24.39 8.21 0.64
C ARG A 70 -22.94 7.75 0.83
N ALA A 71 -22.39 7.81 2.04
CA ALA A 71 -21.04 7.33 2.32
C ALA A 71 -20.90 5.83 2.05
N LYS A 72 -21.86 5.00 2.48
CA LYS A 72 -21.84 3.55 2.19
C LYS A 72 -21.81 3.24 0.70
N LYS A 73 -22.56 3.99 -0.12
CA LYS A 73 -22.54 3.84 -1.58
C LYS A 73 -21.18 4.23 -2.17
N VAL A 74 -20.62 5.35 -1.72
CA VAL A 74 -19.27 5.78 -2.11
C VAL A 74 -18.24 4.73 -1.74
N ASP A 75 -18.28 4.22 -0.50
CA ASP A 75 -17.35 3.23 0.00
C ASP A 75 -17.47 1.91 -0.79
N ALA A 76 -18.68 1.44 -1.04
CA ALA A 76 -18.93 0.23 -1.81
C ALA A 76 -18.44 0.38 -3.27
N LEU A 77 -18.69 1.53 -3.89
CA LEU A 77 -18.21 1.82 -5.24
C LEU A 77 -16.68 1.91 -5.29
N ALA A 78 -16.07 2.63 -4.34
CA ALA A 78 -14.62 2.77 -4.24
C ALA A 78 -13.93 1.43 -4.00
N GLN A 79 -14.47 0.58 -3.10
CA GLN A 79 -13.98 -0.78 -2.88
C GLN A 79 -14.09 -1.63 -4.15
N HIS A 80 -15.20 -1.51 -4.89
CA HIS A 80 -15.37 -2.22 -6.16
C HIS A 80 -14.35 -1.78 -7.21
N ILE A 81 -14.13 -0.47 -7.37
CA ILE A 81 -13.14 0.09 -8.30
C ILE A 81 -11.73 -0.38 -7.91
N ARG A 82 -11.34 -0.22 -6.63
CA ARG A 82 -10.02 -0.64 -6.13
C ARG A 82 -9.78 -2.13 -6.38
N LYS A 83 -10.77 -2.99 -6.11
CA LYS A 83 -10.66 -4.43 -6.35
C LYS A 83 -10.44 -4.75 -7.83
N LYS A 84 -11.18 -4.10 -8.73
CA LYS A 84 -11.00 -4.27 -10.18
C LYS A 84 -9.66 -3.74 -10.65
N ASP A 85 -9.22 -2.61 -10.10
CA ASP A 85 -7.93 -2.02 -10.48
C ASP A 85 -6.75 -2.93 -10.12
N LEU A 86 -6.86 -3.71 -9.05
CA LEU A 86 -5.86 -4.75 -8.72
C LEU A 86 -5.75 -5.84 -9.81
N GLU A 87 -6.79 -6.08 -10.61
CA GLU A 87 -6.76 -7.02 -11.74
C GLU A 87 -5.92 -6.45 -12.91
N ASN A 88 -5.62 -5.15 -12.91
CA ASN A 88 -4.78 -4.47 -13.92
C ASN A 88 -3.27 -4.51 -13.58
N ASN A 89 -2.83 -5.35 -12.63
CA ASN A 89 -1.44 -5.37 -12.15
C ASN A 89 -0.44 -5.73 -13.26
N GLY A 90 0.13 -4.70 -13.90
CA GLY A 90 1.06 -4.84 -15.02
C GLY A 90 0.42 -5.14 -16.39
N VAL A 91 -0.91 -5.21 -16.47
CA VAL A 91 -1.66 -5.52 -17.70
C VAL A 91 -2.96 -4.71 -17.81
N ASP A 92 -3.35 -4.30 -19.01
CA ASP A 92 -4.64 -3.62 -19.23
C ASP A 92 -5.77 -4.65 -19.38
N VAL A 93 -6.45 -4.97 -18.28
CA VAL A 93 -7.56 -5.93 -18.25
C VAL A 93 -8.92 -5.23 -18.25
N CYS A 94 -9.09 -4.23 -17.39
CA CYS A 94 -10.35 -3.53 -17.16
C CYS A 94 -10.19 -2.04 -16.82
N VAL A 95 -9.11 -1.39 -17.27
CA VAL A 95 -8.82 0.02 -16.99
C VAL A 95 -9.97 0.93 -17.41
N ASP A 96 -10.51 0.76 -18.62
CA ASP A 96 -11.62 1.57 -19.12
C ASP A 96 -12.90 1.41 -18.27
N GLU A 97 -13.16 0.20 -17.78
CA GLU A 97 -14.29 -0.05 -16.89
C GLU A 97 -14.11 0.69 -15.56
N CYS A 98 -12.90 0.63 -14.98
CA CYS A 98 -12.56 1.31 -13.74
C CYS A 98 -12.70 2.84 -13.87
N ILE A 99 -12.16 3.42 -14.96
CA ILE A 99 -12.28 4.85 -15.27
C ILE A 99 -13.76 5.23 -15.42
N ARG A 100 -14.55 4.43 -16.17
CA ARG A 100 -15.98 4.68 -16.37
C ARG A 100 -16.74 4.66 -15.04
N LEU A 101 -16.54 3.64 -14.20
CA LEU A 101 -17.17 3.52 -12.89
C LEU A 101 -16.84 4.70 -11.98
N ALA A 102 -15.57 5.11 -11.94
CA ALA A 102 -15.15 6.26 -11.14
C ALA A 102 -15.78 7.56 -11.63
N ARG A 103 -15.83 7.78 -12.96
CA ARG A 103 -16.47 8.95 -13.57
C ARG A 103 -17.97 8.99 -13.35
N GLU A 104 -18.68 7.87 -13.53
CA GLU A 104 -20.12 7.75 -13.22
C GLU A 104 -20.38 8.02 -11.74
N GLY A 105 -19.54 7.48 -10.86
CA GLY A 105 -19.58 7.78 -9.43
C GLY A 105 -19.41 9.26 -9.12
N LEU A 106 -18.50 9.95 -9.81
CA LEU A 106 -18.28 11.39 -9.65
C LEU A 106 -19.40 12.25 -10.25
N VAL A 107 -20.20 11.73 -11.18
CA VAL A 107 -21.45 12.37 -11.62
C VAL A 107 -22.50 12.32 -10.50
N GLU A 108 -22.65 11.18 -9.81
CA GLU A 108 -23.60 11.04 -8.68
C GLU A 108 -23.08 11.76 -7.41
N PHE A 109 -21.77 11.74 -7.18
CA PHE A 109 -21.10 12.32 -6.02
C PHE A 109 -19.99 13.29 -6.43
N PRO A 110 -20.34 14.51 -6.90
CA PRO A 110 -19.36 15.49 -7.33
C PRO A 110 -18.34 15.81 -6.25
N GLU A 111 -17.07 15.92 -6.66
CA GLU A 111 -15.93 16.28 -5.81
C GLU A 111 -15.68 15.37 -4.60
N ASN A 112 -16.22 14.14 -4.61
CA ASN A 112 -15.93 13.19 -3.55
C ASN A 112 -14.45 12.76 -3.58
N GLU A 113 -13.73 13.01 -2.48
CA GLU A 113 -12.29 12.77 -2.33
C GLU A 113 -11.90 11.31 -2.61
N THR A 114 -12.65 10.35 -2.07
CA THR A 114 -12.39 8.92 -2.24
C THR A 114 -12.53 8.48 -3.71
N LEU A 115 -13.58 8.93 -4.40
CA LEU A 115 -13.78 8.59 -5.82
C LEU A 115 -12.80 9.31 -6.75
N LEU A 116 -12.43 10.55 -6.43
CA LEU A 116 -11.36 11.27 -7.11
C LEU A 116 -10.02 10.53 -6.95
N LEU A 117 -9.71 10.04 -5.75
CA LEU A 117 -8.50 9.26 -5.49
C LEU A 117 -8.51 7.94 -6.27
N CYS A 118 -9.64 7.24 -6.32
CA CYS A 118 -9.82 6.05 -7.15
C CYS A 118 -9.57 6.36 -8.64
N LEU A 119 -10.18 7.43 -9.17
CA LEU A 119 -9.98 7.82 -10.58
C LEU A 119 -8.50 8.14 -10.85
N ALA A 120 -7.86 8.95 -10.01
CA ALA A 120 -6.46 9.31 -10.17
C ALA A 120 -5.54 8.09 -10.12
N SER A 121 -5.82 7.13 -9.23
CA SER A 121 -5.02 5.89 -9.10
C SER A 121 -5.16 5.00 -10.33
N VAL A 122 -6.38 4.85 -10.85
CA VAL A 122 -6.62 4.08 -12.08
C VAL A 122 -5.92 4.73 -13.27
N LEU A 123 -5.97 6.06 -13.39
CA LEU A 123 -5.28 6.81 -14.45
C LEU A 123 -3.75 6.74 -14.32
N TYR A 124 -3.24 6.80 -13.09
CA TYR A 124 -1.83 6.55 -12.79
C TYR A 124 -1.41 5.17 -13.32
N ASN A 125 -2.14 4.12 -12.97
CA ASN A 125 -1.88 2.75 -13.44
C ASN A 125 -2.07 2.60 -14.96
N ALA A 126 -3.08 3.25 -15.54
CA ALA A 126 -3.37 3.23 -16.97
C ALA A 126 -2.16 3.66 -17.81
N GLY A 127 -1.45 4.71 -17.41
CA GLY A 127 -0.27 5.16 -18.14
C GLY A 127 0.85 4.11 -18.16
N TYR A 128 1.03 3.37 -17.06
CA TYR A 128 1.98 2.25 -17.01
C TYR A 128 1.56 1.09 -17.91
N VAL A 129 0.32 0.61 -17.82
CA VAL A 129 -0.09 -0.60 -18.53
C VAL A 129 -0.38 -0.41 -20.01
N ARG A 130 -0.72 0.82 -20.44
CA ARG A 130 -1.03 1.14 -21.85
C ARG A 130 0.17 1.59 -22.65
N TYR A 131 1.02 2.40 -22.02
CA TYR A 131 2.12 3.05 -22.70
C TYR A 131 3.45 2.52 -22.21
N GLY A 132 3.60 2.28 -20.91
CA GLY A 132 4.85 1.85 -20.29
C GLY A 132 5.68 3.02 -19.77
N GLU A 133 6.57 2.73 -18.83
CA GLU A 133 7.58 3.68 -18.36
C GLU A 133 8.86 3.50 -19.18
N TYR A 134 9.31 4.59 -19.81
CA TYR A 134 10.50 4.60 -20.66
C TYR A 134 11.61 5.43 -20.05
N HIS A 135 12.82 4.93 -20.27
CA HIS A 135 14.04 5.53 -19.80
C HIS A 135 15.02 5.75 -20.95
N GLN A 136 15.92 6.69 -20.72
CA GLN A 136 17.05 7.05 -21.54
C GLN A 136 18.31 6.98 -20.66
N THR A 137 19.47 7.07 -21.30
CA THR A 137 20.74 7.13 -20.59
C THR A 137 21.28 8.55 -20.68
N ASP A 138 21.64 9.13 -19.53
CA ASP A 138 22.26 10.44 -19.49
C ASP A 138 23.73 10.41 -19.93
N LYS A 139 24.38 11.58 -19.92
CA LYS A 139 25.78 11.72 -20.33
C LYS A 139 26.77 10.95 -19.45
N ASP A 140 26.40 10.65 -18.21
CA ASP A 140 27.22 10.01 -17.19
C ASP A 140 26.88 8.51 -17.07
N GLY A 141 26.01 8.01 -17.95
CA GLY A 141 25.61 6.61 -18.05
C GLY A 141 24.39 6.24 -17.21
N TYR A 142 23.82 7.18 -16.43
CA TYR A 142 22.72 6.90 -15.52
C TYR A 142 21.38 6.79 -16.26
N ASP A 143 20.52 5.94 -15.72
CA ASP A 143 19.14 5.78 -16.13
C ASP A 143 18.33 7.03 -15.76
N VAL A 144 17.61 7.60 -16.74
CA VAL A 144 16.78 8.79 -16.57
C VAL A 144 15.47 8.64 -17.34
N TYR A 145 14.38 9.16 -16.81
CA TYR A 145 13.06 9.06 -17.45
C TYR A 145 13.01 9.77 -18.81
N ASP A 146 12.32 9.17 -19.79
CA ASP A 146 11.95 9.82 -21.06
C ASP A 146 10.78 10.79 -20.84
N THR A 147 11.10 11.92 -20.19
CA THR A 147 10.08 12.87 -19.73
C THR A 147 9.29 13.51 -20.87
N GLU A 148 9.90 13.71 -22.04
CA GLU A 148 9.22 14.25 -23.22
C GLU A 148 8.16 13.31 -23.76
N ARG A 149 8.44 12.00 -23.75
CA ARG A 149 7.45 10.98 -24.11
C ARG A 149 6.33 10.90 -23.08
N HIS A 150 6.67 10.84 -21.79
CA HIS A 150 5.71 10.69 -20.70
C HIS A 150 4.73 11.87 -20.58
N LYS A 151 5.16 13.09 -20.93
CA LYS A 151 4.27 14.27 -20.98
C LYS A 151 3.11 14.11 -21.97
N GLN A 152 3.22 13.22 -22.95
CA GLN A 152 2.16 12.96 -23.93
C GLN A 152 1.07 12.01 -23.40
N TYR A 153 1.26 11.39 -22.24
CA TYR A 153 0.31 10.42 -21.69
C TYR A 153 -0.87 11.14 -21.06
N ALA A 154 -2.01 11.14 -21.74
CA ALA A 154 -3.20 11.87 -21.32
C ALA A 154 -3.67 11.47 -19.92
N GLU A 155 -3.64 10.18 -19.61
CA GLU A 155 -4.03 9.62 -18.32
C GLU A 155 -3.13 10.14 -17.18
N TRP A 156 -1.82 10.23 -17.39
CA TRP A 156 -0.91 10.82 -16.39
C TRP A 156 -1.12 12.32 -16.23
N GLN A 157 -1.38 13.05 -17.32
CA GLN A 157 -1.69 14.48 -17.23
C GLN A 157 -3.00 14.73 -16.45
N GLU A 158 -4.02 13.91 -16.68
CA GLU A 158 -5.28 13.96 -15.93
C GLU A 158 -5.08 13.57 -14.45
N ALA A 159 -4.35 12.48 -14.19
CA ALA A 159 -4.03 12.03 -12.83
C ALA A 159 -3.31 13.12 -12.02
N ILE A 160 -2.30 13.78 -12.60
CA ILE A 160 -1.57 14.89 -11.96
C ILE A 160 -2.54 15.99 -11.51
N GLN A 161 -3.44 16.44 -12.39
CA GLN A 161 -4.41 17.50 -12.07
C GLN A 161 -5.35 17.08 -10.94
N ILE A 162 -5.80 15.82 -10.93
CA ILE A 162 -6.68 15.31 -9.88
C ILE A 162 -5.92 15.22 -8.55
N TYR A 163 -4.69 14.70 -8.53
CA TYR A 163 -3.89 14.64 -7.30
C TYR A 163 -3.54 16.04 -6.75
N GLU A 164 -3.15 16.99 -7.61
CA GLU A 164 -2.90 18.38 -7.20
C GLU A 164 -4.16 18.97 -6.52
N LYS A 165 -5.35 18.73 -7.07
CA LYS A 165 -6.62 19.12 -6.44
C LYS A 165 -6.85 18.39 -5.12
N LEU A 166 -6.72 17.06 -5.10
CA LEU A 166 -6.93 16.22 -3.91
C LEU A 166 -6.06 16.65 -2.73
N LEU A 167 -4.80 17.02 -2.95
CA LEU A 167 -3.91 17.45 -1.88
C LEU A 167 -4.35 18.75 -1.19
N THR A 168 -5.25 19.53 -1.80
CA THR A 168 -5.86 20.72 -1.14
C THR A 168 -7.05 20.35 -0.26
N MET A 169 -7.64 19.18 -0.46
CA MET A 169 -8.86 18.72 0.19
C MET A 169 -8.56 17.68 1.28
N LEU A 170 -7.66 16.74 0.98
CA LEU A 170 -7.32 15.60 1.83
C LEU A 170 -6.60 16.04 3.10
N LYS A 171 -7.14 15.60 4.24
CA LYS A 171 -6.51 15.70 5.56
C LYS A 171 -5.33 14.73 5.68
N ALA A 172 -4.50 14.90 6.71
CA ALA A 172 -3.47 13.93 7.03
C ALA A 172 -4.08 12.54 7.26
N GLY A 173 -3.52 11.52 6.59
CA GLY A 173 -4.05 10.15 6.61
C GLY A 173 -3.50 9.33 5.44
N GLU A 174 -3.95 8.09 5.34
CA GLU A 174 -3.46 7.11 4.34
C GLU A 174 -3.78 7.54 2.91
N GLU A 175 -4.98 8.07 2.66
CA GLU A 175 -5.39 8.57 1.35
C GLU A 175 -4.49 9.73 0.86
N ARG A 176 -4.12 10.64 1.77
CA ARG A 176 -3.18 11.72 1.46
C ARG A 176 -1.78 11.17 1.21
N HIS A 177 -1.32 10.22 2.02
CA HIS A 177 -0.01 9.60 1.84
C HIS A 177 0.09 8.92 0.46
N GLN A 178 -0.93 8.16 0.07
CA GLN A 178 -1.01 7.55 -1.26
C GLN A 178 -0.95 8.61 -2.37
N ALA A 179 -1.73 9.69 -2.27
CA ALA A 179 -1.71 10.78 -3.23
C ALA A 179 -0.33 11.45 -3.34
N VAL A 180 0.36 11.66 -2.21
CA VAL A 180 1.73 12.19 -2.17
C VAL A 180 2.69 11.26 -2.92
N CYS A 181 2.68 9.96 -2.63
CA CYS A 181 3.57 8.99 -3.29
C CYS A 181 3.36 8.95 -4.81
N GLN A 182 2.11 8.77 -5.25
CA GLN A 182 1.78 8.63 -6.67
C GLN A 182 2.03 9.93 -7.45
N LEU A 183 1.70 11.10 -6.87
CA LEU A 183 1.97 12.38 -7.52
C LEU A 183 3.48 12.68 -7.58
N THR A 184 4.25 12.37 -6.54
CA THR A 184 5.71 12.51 -6.57
C THR A 184 6.30 11.69 -7.72
N GLN A 185 5.86 10.44 -7.90
CA GLN A 185 6.31 9.60 -9.02
C GLN A 185 5.92 10.18 -10.38
N LEU A 186 4.67 10.66 -10.54
CA LEU A 186 4.24 11.29 -11.78
C LEU A 186 5.03 12.56 -12.12
N TYR A 187 5.37 13.37 -11.11
CA TYR A 187 6.26 14.52 -11.31
C TYR A 187 7.65 14.12 -11.76
N VAL A 188 8.23 13.06 -11.19
CA VAL A 188 9.52 12.53 -11.65
C VAL A 188 9.40 12.03 -13.09
N ASN A 189 8.40 11.18 -13.40
CA ASN A 189 8.19 10.62 -14.74
C ASN A 189 8.01 11.69 -15.82
N THR A 190 7.39 12.82 -15.47
CA THR A 190 7.11 13.94 -16.38
C THR A 190 8.12 15.08 -16.30
N GLY A 191 9.20 14.93 -15.52
CA GLY A 191 10.31 15.88 -15.43
C GLY A 191 10.06 17.11 -14.56
N ALA A 192 9.00 17.14 -13.77
CA ALA A 192 8.71 18.18 -12.78
C ALA A 192 9.48 17.94 -11.47
N TYR A 193 10.80 17.76 -11.55
CA TYR A 193 11.65 17.33 -10.43
C TYR A 193 11.59 18.27 -9.21
N GLU A 194 11.54 19.60 -9.43
CA GLU A 194 11.41 20.56 -8.33
C GLU A 194 10.10 20.38 -7.56
N LYS A 195 8.99 20.10 -8.27
CA LYS A 195 7.70 19.80 -7.64
C LYS A 195 7.75 18.47 -6.89
N ALA A 196 8.39 17.44 -7.46
CA ALA A 196 8.57 16.15 -6.82
C ALA A 196 9.32 16.29 -5.48
N MET A 197 10.43 17.03 -5.48
CA MET A 197 11.23 17.28 -4.27
C MET A 197 10.45 18.10 -3.24
N ALA A 198 9.84 19.21 -3.64
CA ALA A 198 9.05 20.03 -2.74
C ALA A 198 7.89 19.24 -2.11
N LEU A 199 7.24 18.36 -2.88
CA LEU A 199 6.18 17.49 -2.38
C LEU A 199 6.71 16.44 -1.40
N ALA A 200 7.85 15.80 -1.71
CA ALA A 200 8.50 14.84 -0.82
C ALA A 200 8.91 15.47 0.52
N GLU A 201 9.38 16.72 0.53
CA GLU A 201 9.72 17.47 1.74
C GLU A 201 8.50 17.79 2.64
N THR A 202 7.26 17.63 2.15
CA THR A 202 6.07 17.76 3.00
C THR A 202 5.79 16.52 3.86
N ALA A 203 6.44 15.39 3.57
CA ALA A 203 6.28 14.17 4.35
C ALA A 203 7.06 14.27 5.67
N PRO A 204 6.64 13.54 6.73
CA PRO A 204 7.43 13.43 7.94
C PRO A 204 8.83 12.89 7.65
N ASP A 205 9.83 13.42 8.35
CA ASP A 205 11.18 12.85 8.31
C ASP A 205 11.21 11.44 8.93
N LEU A 206 12.37 10.77 8.83
CA LEU A 206 12.52 9.41 9.33
C LEU A 206 12.18 9.30 10.83
N HIS A 207 12.54 10.29 11.65
CA HIS A 207 12.29 10.28 13.10
C HIS A 207 10.82 10.53 13.45
N GLY A 208 10.12 11.29 12.61
CA GLY A 208 8.70 11.60 12.71
C GLY A 208 7.79 10.59 12.01
N CYS A 209 8.33 9.55 11.38
CA CYS A 209 7.52 8.56 10.68
C CYS A 209 6.67 7.72 11.65
N ARG A 210 5.54 7.20 11.14
CA ARG A 210 4.54 6.47 11.93
C ARG A 210 5.14 5.26 12.64
N GLU A 211 5.99 4.52 11.93
CA GLU A 211 6.61 3.29 12.39
C GLU A 211 7.51 3.55 13.61
N LEU A 212 8.37 4.58 13.56
CA LEU A 212 9.21 4.96 14.70
C LEU A 212 8.40 5.58 15.84
N LEU A 213 7.42 6.44 15.56
CA LEU A 213 6.57 7.03 16.61
C LEU A 213 5.79 5.96 17.40
N ARG A 214 5.30 4.91 16.72
CA ARG A 214 4.60 3.79 17.37
C ARG A 214 5.45 3.10 18.43
N THR A 215 6.77 2.97 18.22
CA THR A 215 7.70 2.37 19.20
C THR A 215 7.78 3.15 20.52
N ASN A 216 7.46 4.45 20.48
CA ASN A 216 7.45 5.34 21.64
C ASN A 216 6.06 5.51 22.25
N ALA A 217 5.01 5.10 21.54
CA ALA A 217 3.62 5.26 21.93
C ALA A 217 3.02 4.02 22.62
N CYS A 218 3.83 2.98 22.89
CA CYS A 218 3.41 1.76 23.57
C CYS A 218 4.44 1.32 24.63
N ASP A 219 4.03 0.45 25.55
CA ASP A 219 4.86 -0.11 26.61
C ASP A 219 4.73 -1.64 26.73
N GLY A 220 5.49 -2.24 27.64
CA GLY A 220 5.42 -3.67 27.95
C GLY A 220 5.71 -4.58 26.74
N ILE A 221 4.95 -5.69 26.65
CA ILE A 221 5.09 -6.69 25.60
C ILE A 221 4.70 -6.13 24.22
N GLN A 222 3.73 -5.23 24.17
CA GLN A 222 3.32 -4.55 22.95
C GLN A 222 4.47 -3.72 22.37
N ARG A 223 5.25 -3.05 23.23
CA ARG A 223 6.44 -2.32 22.78
C ARG A 223 7.49 -3.24 22.18
N ALA A 224 7.71 -4.42 22.75
CA ALA A 224 8.64 -5.39 22.19
C ALA A 224 8.20 -5.90 20.80
N GLU A 225 6.90 -6.15 20.61
CA GLU A 225 6.34 -6.52 19.30
C GLU A 225 6.52 -5.40 18.27
N VAL A 226 6.08 -4.17 18.60
CA VAL A 226 6.19 -3.01 17.69
C VAL A 226 7.65 -2.71 17.35
N LEU A 227 8.56 -2.76 18.33
CA LEU A 227 10.00 -2.60 18.09
C LEU A 227 10.53 -3.65 17.10
N GLY A 228 10.17 -4.92 17.28
CA GLY A 228 10.58 -5.98 16.38
C GLY A 228 10.04 -5.80 14.96
N GLN A 229 8.75 -5.45 14.81
CA GLN A 229 8.13 -5.16 13.51
C GLN A 229 8.83 -4.00 12.81
N THR A 230 9.07 -2.89 13.52
CA THR A 230 9.75 -1.72 12.98
C THR A 230 11.19 -2.04 12.58
N LEU A 231 11.90 -2.83 13.39
CA LEU A 231 13.29 -3.21 13.10
C LEU A 231 13.38 -4.06 11.83
N LEU A 232 12.50 -5.05 11.66
CA LEU A 232 12.44 -5.86 10.45
C LEU A 232 12.09 -5.04 9.20
N ALA A 233 11.12 -4.13 9.31
CA ALA A 233 10.76 -3.21 8.23
C ALA A 233 11.95 -2.33 7.82
N LEU A 234 12.67 -1.74 8.79
CA LEU A 234 13.85 -0.92 8.51
C LEU A 234 14.99 -1.72 7.88
N VAL A 235 15.22 -2.96 8.32
CA VAL A 235 16.21 -3.87 7.71
C VAL A 235 15.88 -4.14 6.25
N GLN A 236 14.61 -4.44 5.94
CA GLN A 236 14.16 -4.62 4.56
C GLN A 236 14.38 -3.34 3.75
N THR A 237 13.94 -2.17 4.24
CA THR A 237 14.12 -0.89 3.54
C THR A 237 15.59 -0.57 3.32
N CYS A 238 16.47 -0.82 4.29
CA CYS A 238 17.91 -0.65 4.13
C CYS A 238 18.47 -1.59 3.04
N SER A 239 18.06 -2.86 3.04
CA SER A 239 18.45 -3.80 1.99
C SER A 239 17.98 -3.34 0.61
N GLU A 240 16.72 -2.90 0.47
CA GLU A 240 16.16 -2.36 -0.76
C GLU A 240 16.95 -1.16 -1.27
N LEU A 241 17.29 -0.20 -0.39
CA LEU A 241 18.12 0.95 -0.76
C LEU A 241 19.53 0.55 -1.22
N MET A 242 20.13 -0.49 -0.62
CA MET A 242 21.42 -1.01 -1.07
C MET A 242 21.31 -1.62 -2.47
N ILE A 243 20.26 -2.41 -2.73
CA ILE A 243 20.01 -3.03 -4.03
C ILE A 243 19.68 -1.97 -5.10
N SER A 244 18.82 -1.00 -4.80
CA SER A 244 18.57 0.16 -5.66
C SER A 244 19.84 0.97 -5.91
N GLY A 245 20.69 1.15 -4.90
CA GLY A 245 21.98 1.80 -5.04
C GLY A 245 22.90 1.10 -6.02
N VAL A 246 22.95 -0.24 -6.00
CA VAL A 246 23.68 -1.04 -7.00
C VAL A 246 23.09 -0.88 -8.40
N MET A 247 21.75 -0.88 -8.53
CA MET A 247 21.08 -0.71 -9.83
C MET A 247 21.34 0.67 -10.44
N VAL A 248 21.12 1.74 -9.67
CA VAL A 248 21.33 3.13 -10.13
C VAL A 248 22.79 3.35 -10.50
N ASN A 249 23.73 2.82 -9.71
CA ASN A 249 25.16 2.98 -9.99
C ASN A 249 25.73 1.92 -10.95
N LYS A 250 24.92 1.05 -11.56
CA LYS A 250 25.38 -0.01 -12.48
C LYS A 250 26.42 0.45 -13.52
N PRO A 251 26.31 1.64 -14.15
CA PRO A 251 27.29 2.10 -15.13
C PRO A 251 28.69 2.38 -14.54
N ASN A 252 28.75 2.71 -13.25
CA ASN A 252 29.93 3.28 -12.60
C ASN A 252 30.43 2.47 -11.38
N ILE A 253 29.70 1.44 -10.95
CA ILE A 253 30.09 0.55 -9.84
C ILE A 253 30.93 -0.61 -10.37
N ARG A 254 32.02 -0.96 -9.66
CA ARG A 254 32.79 -2.16 -9.98
C ARG A 254 31.97 -3.40 -9.60
N THR A 255 32.03 -4.45 -10.43
CA THR A 255 31.32 -5.71 -10.17
C THR A 255 31.61 -6.29 -8.79
N ALA A 256 32.84 -6.17 -8.30
CA ALA A 256 33.21 -6.61 -6.94
C ALA A 256 32.49 -5.84 -5.84
N ASP A 257 32.38 -4.50 -5.96
CA ASP A 257 31.71 -3.65 -4.98
C ASP A 257 30.18 -3.87 -5.01
N ALA A 258 29.63 -4.11 -6.21
CA ALA A 258 28.23 -4.49 -6.38
C ALA A 258 27.92 -5.82 -5.70
N LEU A 259 28.76 -6.84 -5.93
CA LEU A 259 28.63 -8.15 -5.26
C LEU A 259 28.71 -8.05 -3.74
N GLU A 260 29.65 -7.26 -3.23
CA GLU A 260 29.76 -7.00 -1.78
C GLU A 260 28.50 -6.32 -1.24
N SER A 261 27.99 -5.30 -1.95
CA SER A 261 26.77 -4.58 -1.56
C SER A 261 25.54 -5.51 -1.56
N ILE A 262 25.37 -6.37 -2.57
CA ILE A 262 24.28 -7.34 -2.62
C ILE A 262 24.38 -8.36 -1.47
N ARG A 263 25.59 -8.87 -1.19
CA ARG A 263 25.80 -9.77 -0.04
C ARG A 263 25.50 -9.10 1.29
N ASN A 264 25.88 -7.83 1.46
CA ASN A 264 25.59 -7.08 2.67
C ASN A 264 24.09 -6.79 2.81
N ALA A 265 23.38 -6.56 1.71
CA ALA A 265 21.92 -6.40 1.69
C ALA A 265 21.22 -7.68 2.18
N ILE A 266 21.73 -8.87 1.82
CA ILE A 266 21.25 -10.14 2.38
C ILE A 266 21.65 -10.25 3.87
N GLY A 267 22.92 -9.99 4.19
CA GLY A 267 23.48 -10.19 5.52
C GLY A 267 22.93 -9.25 6.61
N ILE A 268 22.31 -8.13 6.25
CA ILE A 268 21.72 -7.21 7.22
C ILE A 268 20.55 -7.86 8.00
N PHE A 269 19.88 -8.85 7.41
CA PHE A 269 18.85 -9.63 8.10
C PHE A 269 19.42 -10.47 9.25
N ASP A 270 20.64 -10.98 9.14
CA ASP A 270 21.29 -11.79 10.17
C ASP A 270 21.55 -10.99 11.46
N LEU A 271 21.60 -9.65 11.37
CA LEU A 271 21.77 -8.76 12.52
C LEU A 271 20.54 -8.75 13.45
N VAL A 272 19.37 -9.10 12.91
CA VAL A 272 18.10 -9.11 13.63
C VAL A 272 17.57 -10.53 13.82
N CYS A 273 17.66 -11.34 12.76
CA CYS A 273 17.32 -12.76 12.73
C CYS A 273 18.58 -13.62 12.93
N THR A 274 19.14 -13.59 14.14
CA THR A 274 20.39 -14.28 14.51
C THR A 274 20.39 -15.80 14.34
N ASP A 275 19.20 -16.41 14.32
CA ASP A 275 18.96 -17.83 14.08
C ASP A 275 18.69 -18.16 12.60
N LYS A 276 18.75 -17.15 11.72
CA LYS A 276 18.46 -17.25 10.29
C LYS A 276 17.01 -17.65 9.98
N GLU A 277 16.09 -17.39 10.90
CA GLU A 277 14.66 -17.48 10.66
C GLU A 277 14.15 -16.12 10.17
N TYR A 278 13.81 -16.02 8.88
CA TYR A 278 13.42 -14.77 8.22
C TYR A 278 11.90 -14.68 7.97
N GLY A 279 11.10 -15.69 8.32
CA GLY A 279 9.64 -15.65 8.15
C GLY A 279 9.23 -15.33 6.72
N LEU A 280 8.40 -14.30 6.53
CA LEU A 280 7.92 -13.88 5.20
C LEU A 280 8.96 -13.08 4.40
N TYR A 281 10.00 -12.55 5.04
CA TYR A 281 11.11 -11.86 4.37
C TYR A 281 11.95 -12.80 3.50
N ASN A 282 11.81 -14.11 3.68
CA ASN A 282 12.32 -15.12 2.76
C ASN A 282 11.84 -14.88 1.32
N GLY A 283 10.62 -14.36 1.12
CA GLY A 283 10.14 -14.00 -0.22
C GLY A 283 11.00 -12.92 -0.87
N TYR A 284 11.32 -11.85 -0.14
CA TYR A 284 12.23 -10.81 -0.63
C TYR A 284 13.67 -11.34 -0.83
N LEU A 285 14.22 -12.06 0.14
CA LEU A 285 15.57 -12.63 0.08
C LEU A 285 15.77 -13.57 -1.11
N SER A 286 14.75 -14.38 -1.44
CA SER A 286 14.75 -15.23 -2.63
C SER A 286 15.15 -14.45 -3.88
N HIS A 287 14.57 -13.26 -4.04
CA HIS A 287 14.81 -12.47 -5.23
C HIS A 287 16.09 -11.65 -5.19
N VAL A 288 16.55 -11.24 -4.00
CA VAL A 288 17.90 -10.67 -3.87
C VAL A 288 18.95 -11.72 -4.26
N HIS A 289 18.71 -13.00 -3.97
CA HIS A 289 19.55 -14.10 -4.42
C HIS A 289 19.51 -14.33 -5.94
N LEU A 290 18.34 -14.16 -6.59
CA LEU A 290 18.26 -14.14 -8.07
C LEU A 290 19.13 -13.03 -8.67
N TYR A 291 19.11 -11.84 -8.06
CA TYR A 291 19.95 -10.70 -8.48
C TYR A 291 21.44 -10.94 -8.22
N LEU A 292 21.77 -11.56 -7.07
CA LEU A 292 23.14 -11.98 -6.76
C LEU A 292 23.68 -12.98 -7.80
N SER A 293 22.85 -13.94 -8.22
CA SER A 293 23.24 -14.93 -9.23
C SER A 293 23.69 -14.26 -10.54
N GLU A 294 22.98 -13.24 -10.98
CA GLU A 294 23.34 -12.47 -12.18
C GLU A 294 24.72 -11.82 -12.05
N TYR A 295 24.99 -11.12 -10.94
CA TYR A 295 26.28 -10.46 -10.72
C TYR A 295 27.43 -11.45 -10.54
N LEU A 296 27.17 -12.61 -9.93
CA LEU A 296 28.16 -13.69 -9.83
C LEU A 296 28.50 -14.22 -11.21
N TRP A 297 27.50 -14.43 -12.06
CA TRP A 297 27.70 -14.81 -13.44
C TRP A 297 28.53 -13.78 -14.20
N LEU A 298 28.18 -12.49 -14.11
CA LEU A 298 28.92 -11.39 -14.73
C LEU A 298 30.38 -11.32 -14.28
N SER A 299 30.67 -11.69 -13.02
CA SER A 299 32.03 -11.74 -12.48
C SER A 299 32.84 -12.96 -12.93
N GLY A 300 32.20 -13.93 -13.60
CA GLY A 300 32.80 -15.20 -14.03
C GLY A 300 32.67 -16.35 -13.03
N ASP A 301 32.07 -16.11 -11.86
CA ASP A 301 31.82 -17.13 -10.84
C ASP A 301 30.55 -17.93 -11.18
N ARG A 302 30.71 -18.92 -12.07
CA ARG A 302 29.60 -19.75 -12.56
C ARG A 302 29.02 -20.67 -11.47
N ASP A 303 29.86 -21.14 -10.55
CA ASP A 303 29.42 -22.03 -9.47
C ASP A 303 28.66 -21.24 -8.41
N GLY A 304 29.20 -20.09 -7.98
CA GLY A 304 28.51 -19.19 -7.07
C GLY A 304 27.18 -18.69 -7.63
N ALA A 305 27.09 -18.44 -8.94
CA ALA A 305 25.84 -18.06 -9.57
C ALA A 305 24.74 -19.12 -9.39
N PHE A 306 25.07 -20.41 -9.53
CA PHE A 306 24.11 -21.49 -9.29
C PHE A 306 23.85 -21.71 -7.81
N ASP A 307 24.84 -21.57 -6.94
CA ASP A 307 24.63 -21.61 -5.48
C ASP A 307 23.62 -20.53 -5.04
N ALA A 308 23.70 -19.33 -5.62
CA ALA A 308 22.72 -18.27 -5.39
C ALA A 308 21.32 -18.62 -5.93
N LEU A 309 21.19 -19.28 -7.08
CA LEU A 309 19.89 -19.78 -7.57
C LEU A 309 19.27 -20.83 -6.63
N TYR A 310 20.08 -21.75 -6.08
CA TYR A 310 19.60 -22.72 -5.11
C TYR A 310 19.23 -22.07 -3.77
N ALA A 311 19.97 -21.04 -3.34
CA ALA A 311 19.61 -20.24 -2.17
C ALA A 311 18.28 -19.50 -2.40
N ALA A 312 18.07 -18.92 -3.58
CA ALA A 312 16.79 -18.30 -3.95
C ALA A 312 15.63 -19.30 -3.81
N LEU A 313 15.79 -20.49 -4.38
CA LEU A 313 14.79 -21.55 -4.28
C LEU A 313 14.52 -21.99 -2.83
N ALA A 314 15.56 -22.11 -2.00
CA ALA A 314 15.41 -22.45 -0.59
C ALA A 314 14.62 -21.38 0.18
N HIS A 315 14.92 -20.10 -0.06
CA HIS A 315 14.17 -18.99 0.52
C HIS A 315 12.72 -18.96 0.04
N ALA A 316 12.44 -19.12 -1.25
CA ALA A 316 11.07 -19.20 -1.76
C ALA A 316 10.26 -20.31 -1.06
N LYS A 317 10.82 -21.51 -0.95
CA LYS A 317 10.20 -22.65 -0.25
C LYS A 317 9.99 -22.38 1.25
N ALA A 318 10.93 -21.72 1.90
CA ALA A 318 10.78 -21.32 3.30
C ALA A 318 9.61 -20.33 3.47
N CYS A 319 9.53 -19.33 2.59
CA CYS A 319 8.42 -18.37 2.57
C CYS A 319 7.07 -19.07 2.42
N GLU A 320 6.91 -19.95 1.42
CA GLU A 320 5.71 -20.76 1.22
C GLU A 320 5.37 -21.62 2.44
N GLY A 321 6.39 -22.15 3.13
CA GLY A 321 6.24 -22.88 4.37
C GLY A 321 5.59 -22.05 5.48
N HIS A 322 5.96 -20.78 5.62
CA HIS A 322 5.34 -19.87 6.59
C HIS A 322 3.95 -19.40 6.15
N LEU A 323 3.72 -19.18 4.85
CA LEU A 323 2.39 -18.82 4.33
C LEU A 323 1.31 -19.86 4.69
N ARG A 324 1.69 -21.13 4.87
CA ARG A 324 0.80 -22.24 5.21
C ARG A 324 0.54 -22.37 6.71
N LYS A 325 1.26 -21.63 7.55
CA LYS A 325 1.18 -21.72 9.01
C LYS A 325 0.54 -20.45 9.58
N THR A 326 0.00 -20.56 10.79
CA THR A 326 -0.62 -19.43 11.50
C THR A 326 -0.18 -19.42 12.95
N GLY A 327 -0.05 -18.22 13.54
CA GLY A 327 0.32 -18.08 14.93
C GLY A 327 1.78 -18.41 15.26
N GLU A 328 2.64 -18.52 14.25
CA GLU A 328 4.09 -18.57 14.46
C GLU A 328 4.61 -17.19 14.88
N THR A 329 5.67 -17.19 15.66
CA THR A 329 6.44 -15.99 16.02
C THR A 329 7.89 -16.25 15.69
N PHE A 330 8.65 -15.18 15.44
CA PHE A 330 10.10 -15.33 15.28
C PHE A 330 10.74 -15.87 16.56
N SER A 331 11.86 -16.60 16.44
CA SER A 331 12.58 -17.14 17.60
C SER A 331 13.70 -16.24 18.11
N SER A 332 14.28 -15.41 17.22
CA SER A 332 15.34 -14.44 17.52
C SER A 332 14.94 -13.41 18.57
N ALA A 333 15.86 -13.07 19.47
CA ALA A 333 15.56 -12.33 20.70
C ALA A 333 14.91 -10.96 20.47
N LEU A 334 15.34 -10.21 19.45
CA LEU A 334 14.84 -8.87 19.15
C LEU A 334 13.45 -8.86 18.50
N VAL A 335 13.06 -9.98 17.89
CA VAL A 335 11.82 -10.10 17.12
C VAL A 335 10.88 -11.16 17.68
N ARG A 336 11.19 -11.71 18.87
CA ARG A 336 10.46 -12.86 19.44
C ARG A 336 8.96 -12.65 19.62
N GLN A 337 8.54 -11.41 19.82
CA GLN A 337 7.12 -11.07 19.99
C GLN A 337 6.41 -10.78 18.66
N VAL A 338 7.14 -10.76 17.55
CA VAL A 338 6.60 -10.46 16.22
C VAL A 338 5.96 -11.73 15.65
N PRO A 339 4.67 -11.68 15.27
CA PRO A 339 4.04 -12.79 14.58
C PRO A 339 4.53 -12.90 13.12
N ILE A 340 4.70 -14.13 12.64
CA ILE A 340 4.92 -14.45 11.23
C ILE A 340 3.55 -14.76 10.62
N ASN A 341 2.77 -13.73 10.32
CA ASN A 341 1.44 -13.88 9.75
C ASN A 341 1.37 -13.28 8.34
N PRO A 342 0.84 -14.00 7.34
CA PRO A 342 0.59 -13.43 6.03
C PRO A 342 -0.49 -12.36 6.09
N GLU A 343 -0.19 -11.17 5.60
CA GLU A 343 -1.21 -10.14 5.34
C GLU A 343 -1.76 -10.32 3.91
N GLY A 344 -3.03 -10.74 3.81
CA GLY A 344 -3.72 -10.85 2.52
C GLY A 344 -3.50 -12.17 1.75
N PRO A 345 -4.17 -12.36 0.61
CA PRO A 345 -3.99 -13.53 -0.24
C PRO A 345 -2.61 -13.47 -0.91
N MET A 346 -1.64 -14.21 -0.38
CA MET A 346 -0.31 -14.35 -1.00
C MET A 346 -0.22 -15.64 -1.83
N ASP A 347 0.49 -15.55 -2.95
CA ASP A 347 0.76 -16.71 -3.80
C ASP A 347 1.62 -17.72 -3.04
N VAL A 348 1.14 -18.96 -2.99
CA VAL A 348 1.80 -20.09 -2.32
C VAL A 348 2.71 -20.88 -3.26
N ASN A 349 2.94 -20.38 -4.48
CA ASN A 349 3.77 -21.00 -5.52
C ASN A 349 4.95 -20.11 -5.96
N ILE A 350 5.47 -19.25 -5.08
CA ILE A 350 6.63 -18.39 -5.32
C ILE A 350 7.79 -19.19 -5.92
N SER A 351 8.04 -20.42 -5.44
CA SER A 351 9.14 -21.24 -5.93
C SER A 351 8.98 -21.65 -7.39
N LYS A 352 7.75 -21.82 -7.86
CA LYS A 352 7.44 -22.29 -9.23
C LYS A 352 7.60 -21.18 -10.27
N THR A 353 7.40 -19.94 -9.88
CA THR A 353 7.50 -18.78 -10.79
C THR A 353 8.95 -18.33 -10.97
N LEU A 354 9.86 -18.67 -10.04
CA LEU A 354 11.27 -18.23 -10.10
C LEU A 354 11.95 -18.40 -11.47
N PRO A 355 11.78 -19.50 -12.24
CA PRO A 355 12.40 -19.62 -13.57
C PRO A 355 11.89 -18.61 -14.59
N GLU A 356 10.61 -18.23 -14.50
CA GLU A 356 9.98 -17.22 -15.35
C GLU A 356 10.33 -15.81 -14.88
N ASP A 357 10.29 -15.62 -13.57
CA ASP A 357 10.65 -14.40 -12.88
C ASP A 357 12.14 -14.10 -12.98
N TRP A 358 13.01 -15.01 -13.42
CA TRP A 358 14.45 -14.75 -13.46
C TRP A 358 14.89 -14.04 -14.76
N PRO A 359 15.65 -12.93 -14.68
CA PRO A 359 15.92 -12.12 -13.48
C PRO A 359 14.70 -11.26 -13.10
N TRP A 360 14.42 -11.12 -11.79
CA TRP A 360 13.17 -10.48 -11.29
C TRP A 360 13.06 -9.01 -11.67
N TRP A 361 14.22 -8.39 -11.82
CA TRP A 361 14.34 -7.03 -12.30
C TRP A 361 14.50 -7.06 -13.81
N HIS A 362 13.55 -6.47 -14.54
CA HIS A 362 13.68 -6.27 -15.97
C HIS A 362 14.77 -5.23 -16.25
N VAL A 363 16.04 -5.63 -16.11
CA VAL A 363 17.17 -4.79 -16.44
C VAL A 363 17.36 -4.88 -17.95
N PRO A 364 17.18 -3.79 -18.73
CA PRO A 364 17.18 -3.81 -20.20
C PRO A 364 18.44 -4.39 -20.86
N SER A 365 19.51 -4.63 -20.09
CA SER A 365 20.79 -5.15 -20.55
C SER A 365 21.06 -6.62 -20.21
N CYS A 366 20.12 -7.35 -19.59
CA CYS A 366 20.38 -8.70 -19.02
C CYS A 366 20.03 -9.88 -19.92
N THR A 367 19.54 -9.64 -21.14
CA THR A 367 19.14 -10.69 -22.07
C THR A 367 20.25 -11.70 -22.32
N LYS A 368 21.51 -11.24 -22.43
CA LYS A 368 22.66 -12.12 -22.69
C LYS A 368 23.04 -12.99 -21.48
N VAL A 369 23.03 -12.46 -20.26
CA VAL A 369 23.30 -13.24 -19.04
C VAL A 369 22.21 -14.29 -18.87
N LYS A 370 20.96 -13.91 -19.16
CA LYS A 370 19.82 -14.82 -19.12
C LYS A 370 20.01 -16.02 -20.05
N GLU A 371 20.29 -15.74 -21.32
CA GLU A 371 20.55 -16.77 -22.34
C GLU A 371 21.74 -17.67 -21.95
N GLU A 372 22.83 -17.09 -21.44
CA GLU A 372 24.03 -17.84 -21.06
C GLU A 372 23.78 -18.80 -19.89
N ILE A 373 23.06 -18.37 -18.84
CA ILE A 373 22.72 -19.22 -17.70
C ILE A 373 21.76 -20.33 -18.12
N GLN A 374 20.75 -19.99 -18.92
CA GLN A 374 19.74 -20.96 -19.38
C GLN A 374 20.35 -22.05 -20.29
N ALA A 375 21.45 -21.74 -20.97
CA ALA A 375 22.20 -22.72 -21.76
C ALA A 375 23.10 -23.66 -20.91
N ASP A 376 23.34 -23.35 -19.64
CA ASP A 376 24.14 -24.21 -18.75
C ASP A 376 23.33 -25.47 -18.37
N PRO A 377 23.90 -26.69 -18.44
CA PRO A 377 23.19 -27.93 -18.13
C PRO A 377 22.60 -28.02 -16.71
N ARG A 378 23.08 -27.19 -15.77
CA ARG A 378 22.54 -27.10 -14.41
C ARG A 378 21.20 -26.37 -14.36
N TRP A 379 20.88 -25.55 -15.35
CA TRP A 379 19.63 -24.80 -15.42
C TRP A 379 18.41 -25.73 -15.38
N GLU A 380 18.35 -26.72 -16.28
CA GLU A 380 17.25 -27.70 -16.33
C GLU A 380 17.05 -28.44 -15.01
N LYS A 381 18.15 -28.74 -14.29
CA LYS A 381 18.07 -29.37 -12.96
C LYS A 381 17.47 -28.43 -11.92
N TRP A 382 17.84 -27.15 -11.96
CA TRP A 382 17.29 -26.14 -11.05
C TRP A 382 15.81 -25.89 -11.34
N VAL A 383 15.41 -25.78 -12.61
CA VAL A 383 14.01 -25.64 -13.04
C VAL A 383 13.16 -26.83 -12.59
N ALA A 384 13.66 -28.06 -12.75
CA ALA A 384 12.96 -29.25 -12.27
C ALA A 384 12.70 -29.18 -10.75
N GLN A 385 13.69 -28.79 -9.96
CA GLN A 385 13.53 -28.65 -8.49
C GLN A 385 12.59 -27.51 -8.07
N ALA A 386 12.51 -26.45 -8.87
CA ALA A 386 11.55 -25.38 -8.68
C ALA A 386 10.10 -25.87 -8.89
N GLN A 387 9.91 -26.71 -9.91
CA GLN A 387 8.61 -27.25 -10.32
C GLN A 387 8.11 -28.42 -9.45
N GLU A 388 8.98 -29.12 -8.73
CA GLU A 388 8.65 -30.26 -7.84
C GLU A 388 7.86 -29.90 -6.56
N SER A 389 7.42 -28.64 -6.39
CA SER A 389 6.96 -28.08 -5.10
C SER A 389 5.44 -28.08 -4.87
#